data_AF-A0A7J6Q6F6-F1
#
_entry.id   AF-A0A7J6Q6F6-F1
#
_cell.length_a   1.000
_cell.length_b   1.000
_cell.length_c   1.000
_cell.angle_alpha   90.00
_cell.angle_beta   90.00
_cell.angle_gamma   90.00
#
_symmetry.space_group_name_H-M   'P 1'
#
loop_
_entity.id
_entity.type
_entity.pdbx_description
1 polymer ?
#
loop_
_entity_poly.entity_id
_entity_poly.type
_entity_poly.pdbx_seq_one_letter_code
_entity_poly.pdbx_strand_id
1 'polypeptide(L)'
;VVMGYRSFGVDEVDLQQLLDALMDPEARSKFDSQTADGKMLKKGLIDEPERRLDLHYNAFKGMMNVGGRDAVFAILRQKINDNLWVISSKSVDVPEYPENGVLPGYVRTDVKFAGYAMSINPETKELTVTMYNQVDVKGNIPTWIVNKAQ
;
A
#
# COMPACT_ATOMS: atom_id res chain seq x y z
N VAL A 1 14.65 -0.32 -3.18
CA VAL A 1 13.67 -0.63 -2.12
C VAL A 1 13.71 0.52 -1.16
N VAL A 2 12.56 1.12 -0.89
CA VAL A 2 12.41 2.20 0.08
C VAL A 2 11.97 1.59 1.38
N MET A 3 12.54 2.06 2.49
CA MET A 3 12.10 1.69 3.81
C MET A 3 11.87 2.95 4.63
N GLY A 4 10.69 3.04 5.24
CA GLY A 4 10.32 4.09 6.17
C GLY A 4 10.09 3.50 7.56
N TYR A 5 10.30 4.31 8.59
CA TYR A 5 10.15 3.88 9.98
C TYR A 5 9.47 4.97 10.79
N ARG A 6 8.51 4.57 11.63
CA ARG A 6 7.94 5.43 12.67
C ARG A 6 7.62 4.59 13.90
N SER A 7 7.93 5.14 15.08
CA SER A 7 7.44 4.64 16.36
C SER A 7 6.34 5.55 16.87
N PHE A 8 5.36 4.96 17.56
CA PHE A 8 4.29 5.65 18.26
C PHE A 8 4.42 5.36 19.75
N GLY A 9 4.10 6.36 20.58
CA GLY A 9 3.98 6.16 22.02
C GLY A 9 2.89 5.14 22.35
N VAL A 10 2.93 4.62 23.58
CA VAL A 10 1.90 3.70 24.09
C VAL A 10 0.53 4.37 23.98
N ASP A 11 -0.43 3.65 23.39
CA ASP A 11 -1.81 4.09 23.17
C ASP A 11 -1.99 5.38 22.33
N GLU A 12 -0.93 5.88 21.66
CA GLU A 12 -1.03 7.05 20.76
C GLU A 12 -1.89 6.74 19.52
N VAL A 13 -1.84 5.49 19.05
CA VAL A 13 -2.59 5.00 17.90
C VAL A 13 -3.15 3.61 18.21
N ASP A 14 -4.44 3.42 17.97
CA ASP A 14 -5.05 2.10 18.01
C ASP A 14 -4.62 1.27 16.79
N LEU A 15 -4.06 0.09 17.06
CA LEU A 15 -3.53 -0.78 16.01
C LEU A 15 -4.62 -1.22 15.03
N GLN A 16 -5.84 -1.52 15.50
CA GLN A 16 -6.89 -2.01 14.62
C GLN A 16 -7.41 -0.91 13.71
N GLN A 17 -7.59 0.31 14.23
CA GLN A 17 -7.92 1.48 13.42
C GLN A 17 -6.85 1.76 12.36
N LEU A 18 -5.56 1.64 12.73
CA LEU A 18 -4.48 1.79 11.76
C LEU A 18 -4.51 0.70 10.67
N LEU A 19 -4.68 -0.56 11.06
CA LEU A 19 -4.80 -1.68 10.13
C LEU A 19 -5.97 -1.48 9.16
N ASP A 20 -7.13 -1.08 9.67
CA ASP A 20 -8.32 -0.84 8.86
C ASP A 20 -8.15 0.35 7.92
N ALA A 21 -7.54 1.44 8.39
CA ALA A 21 -7.23 2.60 7.55
C ALA A 21 -6.23 2.27 6.43
N LEU A 22 -5.22 1.44 6.70
CA LEU A 22 -4.25 1.00 5.70
C LEU A 22 -4.81 -0.02 4.70
N MET A 23 -5.87 -0.75 5.08
CA MET A 23 -6.62 -1.67 4.22
C MET A 23 -7.81 -1.01 3.51
N ASP A 24 -8.03 0.30 3.67
CA ASP A 24 -9.06 1.05 2.97
C ASP A 24 -8.43 1.89 1.85
N PRO A 25 -8.58 1.49 0.57
CA PRO A 25 -8.01 2.23 -0.55
C PRO A 25 -8.65 3.61 -0.73
N GLU A 26 -9.92 3.80 -0.31
CA GLU A 26 -10.63 5.07 -0.45
C GLU A 26 -10.17 6.09 0.60
N ALA A 27 -9.81 5.61 1.80
CA ALA A 27 -9.23 6.44 2.86
C ALA A 27 -7.81 6.93 2.56
N ARG A 28 -7.10 6.30 1.61
CA ARG A 28 -5.68 6.58 1.34
C ARG A 28 -5.39 8.05 1.02
N SER A 29 -6.29 8.70 0.28
CA SER A 29 -6.19 10.12 -0.07
C SER A 29 -6.13 11.07 1.15
N LYS A 30 -6.58 10.62 2.33
CA LYS A 30 -6.56 11.39 3.58
C LYS A 30 -5.16 11.49 4.19
N PHE A 31 -4.26 10.56 3.89
CA PHE A 31 -2.91 10.49 4.48
C PHE A 31 -1.77 10.40 3.46
N ASP A 32 -2.07 10.12 2.19
CA ASP A 32 -1.10 10.09 1.09
C ASP A 32 -1.55 11.06 -0.01
N SER A 33 -0.93 12.25 -0.03
CA SER A 33 -1.27 13.35 -0.94
C SER A 33 -0.96 13.04 -2.41
N GLN A 34 -0.15 12.01 -2.69
CA GLN A 34 0.13 11.52 -4.04
C GLN A 34 -0.99 10.65 -4.58
N THR A 35 -1.92 10.19 -3.75
CA THR A 35 -3.09 9.42 -4.21
C THR A 35 -3.96 10.27 -5.12
N ALA A 36 -4.24 9.75 -6.31
CA ALA A 36 -5.20 10.31 -7.26
C ALA A 36 -6.57 9.62 -7.13
N ASP A 37 -6.58 8.30 -6.96
CA ASP A 37 -7.79 7.48 -6.83
C ASP A 37 -7.44 6.20 -6.05
N GLY A 38 -8.44 5.61 -5.41
CA GLY A 38 -8.31 4.37 -4.65
C GLY A 38 -9.66 3.66 -4.59
N LYS A 39 -9.69 2.38 -4.96
CA LYS A 39 -10.93 1.60 -5.07
C LYS A 39 -10.76 0.20 -4.52
N MET A 40 -11.76 -0.24 -3.76
CA MET A 40 -11.93 -1.63 -3.38
C MET A 40 -12.53 -2.39 -4.58
N LEU A 41 -11.76 -3.24 -5.25
CA LEU A 41 -12.25 -3.99 -6.40
C LEU A 41 -12.97 -5.27 -5.97
N LYS A 42 -12.41 -6.00 -5.01
CA LYS A 42 -13.03 -7.18 -4.38
C LYS A 42 -12.60 -7.23 -2.92
N LYS A 43 -13.57 -7.28 -2.01
CA LYS A 43 -13.35 -7.42 -0.57
C LYS A 43 -13.50 -8.88 -0.16
N GLY A 44 -12.69 -9.33 0.80
CA GLY A 44 -12.88 -10.59 1.49
C GLY A 44 -12.64 -11.82 0.62
N LEU A 45 -11.63 -11.79 -0.25
CA LEU A 45 -11.13 -13.02 -0.89
C LEU A 45 -10.65 -14.04 0.16
N ILE A 46 -10.16 -13.51 1.29
CA ILE A 46 -10.05 -14.17 2.58
C ILE A 46 -10.54 -13.15 3.62
N ASP A 47 -11.39 -13.54 4.58
CA ASP A 47 -11.94 -12.65 5.60
C ASP A 47 -12.02 -13.35 6.96
N GLU A 48 -10.87 -13.49 7.60
CA GLU A 48 -10.69 -14.09 8.92
C GLU A 48 -10.20 -13.01 9.92
N PRO A 49 -10.42 -13.17 11.23
CA PRO A 49 -10.01 -12.17 12.23
C PRO A 49 -8.52 -11.79 12.15
N GLU A 50 -7.65 -12.79 11.95
CA GLU A 50 -6.20 -12.63 11.90
C GLU A 50 -5.64 -12.55 10.48
N ARG A 51 -6.50 -12.65 9.45
CA ARG A 51 -6.09 -12.70 8.05
C ARG A 51 -7.16 -12.19 7.11
N ARG A 52 -6.86 -11.15 6.33
CA ARG A 52 -7.77 -10.60 5.32
C ARG A 52 -7.03 -10.37 4.01
N LEU A 53 -7.60 -10.83 2.90
CA LEU A 53 -7.08 -10.66 1.55
C LEU A 53 -8.12 -9.95 0.69
N ASP A 54 -7.73 -8.82 0.12
CA ASP A 54 -8.55 -8.02 -0.78
C ASP A 54 -7.85 -7.80 -2.13
N LEU A 55 -8.60 -7.34 -3.11
CA LEU A 55 -8.11 -6.86 -4.39
C LEU A 55 -8.39 -5.35 -4.50
N HIS A 56 -7.33 -4.56 -4.63
CA HIS A 56 -7.42 -3.10 -4.68
C HIS A 56 -6.95 -2.56 -6.03
N TYR A 57 -7.43 -1.37 -6.34
CA TYR A 57 -6.89 -0.47 -7.35
C TYR A 57 -6.45 0.81 -6.67
N ASN A 58 -5.21 1.27 -6.93
CA ASN A 58 -4.78 2.62 -6.57
C ASN A 58 -4.18 3.33 -7.78
N ALA A 59 -4.41 4.63 -7.84
CA ALA A 59 -3.80 5.54 -8.79
C ALA A 59 -3.06 6.66 -8.05
N PHE A 60 -1.94 7.09 -8.61
CA PHE A 60 -1.05 8.10 -8.06
C PHE A 60 -0.83 9.21 -9.08
N LYS A 61 -0.80 10.45 -8.58
CA LYS A 61 -0.62 11.66 -9.38
C LYS A 61 0.72 11.62 -10.12
N GLY A 62 0.70 12.15 -11.34
CA GLY A 62 1.93 12.39 -12.09
C GLY A 62 2.78 13.49 -11.44
N MET A 63 4.07 13.48 -11.72
CA MET A 63 5.01 14.52 -11.27
C MET A 63 5.85 15.01 -12.44
N MET A 64 6.04 16.34 -12.53
CA MET A 64 6.99 16.98 -13.46
C MET A 64 6.91 16.46 -14.92
N ASN A 65 5.76 16.62 -15.57
CA ASN A 65 5.47 16.14 -16.93
C ASN A 65 5.51 14.62 -17.12
N VAL A 66 5.69 13.85 -16.05
CA VAL A 66 5.56 12.40 -16.08
C VAL A 66 4.12 12.04 -15.71
N GLY A 67 3.45 11.23 -16.54
CA GLY A 67 2.06 10.82 -16.37
C GLY A 67 1.75 10.10 -15.05
N GLY A 68 0.48 9.92 -14.72
CA GLY A 68 0.08 9.20 -13.51
C GLY A 68 0.48 7.72 -13.53
N ARG A 69 0.48 7.10 -12.35
CA ARG A 69 0.78 5.66 -12.19
C ARG A 69 -0.41 4.97 -11.57
N ASP A 70 -0.76 3.79 -12.05
CA ASP A 70 -1.77 2.96 -11.39
C ASP A 70 -1.25 1.55 -11.07
N ALA A 71 -1.97 0.86 -10.21
CA ALA A 71 -1.71 -0.52 -9.86
C ALA A 71 -3.01 -1.24 -9.52
N VAL A 72 -3.13 -2.48 -10.00
CA VAL A 72 -4.05 -3.49 -9.48
C VAL A 72 -3.23 -4.48 -8.69
N PHE A 73 -3.56 -4.68 -7.42
CA PHE A 73 -2.77 -5.53 -6.53
C PHE A 73 -3.66 -6.26 -5.53
N ALA A 74 -3.23 -7.47 -5.19
CA ALA A 74 -3.74 -8.18 -4.03
C ALA A 74 -3.06 -7.63 -2.79
N ILE A 75 -3.83 -7.42 -1.72
CA ILE A 75 -3.34 -6.90 -0.45
C ILE A 75 -3.80 -7.80 0.69
N LEU A 76 -2.83 -8.26 1.46
CA LEU A 76 -2.99 -9.18 2.57
C LEU A 76 -2.67 -8.44 3.87
N ARG A 77 -3.63 -8.41 4.81
CA ARG A 77 -3.38 -8.17 6.23
C ARG A 77 -3.25 -9.52 6.93
N GLN A 78 -2.20 -9.74 7.70
CA GLN A 78 -2.01 -10.97 8.45
C GLN A 78 -1.32 -10.73 9.78
N LYS A 79 -1.85 -11.33 10.85
CA LYS A 79 -1.15 -11.50 12.12
C LYS A 79 -0.14 -12.62 11.99
N ILE A 80 1.12 -12.34 12.28
CA ILE A 80 2.20 -13.33 12.24
C ILE A 80 2.37 -13.97 13.62
N ASN A 81 2.27 -13.15 14.66
CA ASN A 81 2.21 -13.54 16.07
C ASN A 81 1.59 -12.40 16.89
N ASP A 82 1.53 -12.54 18.21
CA ASP A 82 0.90 -11.54 19.09
C ASP A 82 1.52 -10.15 19.05
N ASN A 83 2.78 -10.04 18.62
CA ASN A 83 3.51 -8.78 18.58
C ASN A 83 3.77 -8.29 17.16
N LEU A 84 3.30 -8.98 16.12
CA LEU A 84 3.61 -8.64 14.73
C LEU A 84 2.42 -8.83 13.79
N TRP A 85 2.05 -7.74 13.14
CA TRP A 85 1.14 -7.71 12.00
C TRP A 85 1.87 -7.26 10.75
N VAL A 86 1.46 -7.81 9.60
CA VAL A 86 1.97 -7.41 8.30
C VAL A 86 0.78 -7.06 7.39
N ILE A 87 0.90 -5.93 6.70
CA ILE A 87 0.16 -5.66 5.47
C ILE A 87 1.15 -5.81 4.32
N SER A 88 0.81 -6.61 3.32
CA SER A 88 1.65 -6.83 2.14
C SER A 88 0.83 -6.80 0.87
N SER A 89 1.36 -6.15 -0.15
CA SER A 89 0.72 -5.92 -1.45
C SER A 89 1.63 -6.39 -2.57
N LYS A 90 1.02 -6.98 -3.60
CA LYS A 90 1.70 -7.40 -4.83
C LYS A 90 0.78 -7.25 -6.03
N SER A 91 1.33 -6.75 -7.14
CA SER A 91 0.60 -6.62 -8.40
C SER A 91 0.08 -7.97 -8.86
N VAL A 92 -1.15 -7.96 -9.38
CA VAL A 92 -1.81 -9.12 -9.97
C VAL A 92 -2.44 -8.74 -11.30
N ASP A 93 -2.40 -9.67 -12.24
CA ASP A 93 -3.06 -9.52 -13.53
C ASP A 93 -4.52 -9.96 -13.41
N VAL A 94 -5.43 -9.04 -13.67
CA VAL A 94 -6.88 -9.26 -13.61
C VAL A 94 -7.46 -8.80 -14.94
N PRO A 95 -7.93 -9.71 -15.81
CA PRO A 95 -8.38 -9.37 -17.16
C PRO A 95 -9.45 -8.28 -17.23
N GLU A 96 -10.29 -8.17 -16.20
CA GLU A 96 -11.34 -7.15 -16.07
C GLU A 96 -10.78 -5.73 -15.82
N TYR A 97 -9.50 -5.61 -15.45
CA TYR A 97 -8.81 -4.34 -15.17
C TYR A 97 -7.52 -4.21 -15.98
N PRO A 98 -7.62 -4.16 -17.32
CA PRO A 98 -6.46 -4.06 -18.19
C PRO A 98 -5.70 -2.74 -17.97
N GLU A 99 -4.45 -2.71 -18.41
CA GLU A 99 -3.65 -1.48 -18.43
C GLU A 99 -4.35 -0.39 -19.26
N ASN A 100 -4.30 0.87 -18.79
CA ASN A 100 -5.06 2.01 -19.33
C ASN A 100 -6.59 1.84 -19.35
N GLY A 101 -7.15 0.76 -18.78
CA GLY A 101 -8.59 0.49 -18.80
C GLY A 101 -9.38 1.22 -17.71
N VAL A 102 -8.74 1.60 -16.61
CA VAL A 102 -9.41 2.27 -15.48
C VAL A 102 -9.27 3.78 -15.58
N LEU A 103 -8.06 4.29 -15.77
CA LEU A 103 -7.77 5.71 -15.97
C LEU A 103 -6.92 5.90 -17.25
N PRO A 104 -7.45 6.61 -18.28
CA PRO A 104 -6.67 6.92 -19.47
C PRO A 104 -5.42 7.76 -19.16
N GLY A 105 -4.29 7.41 -19.78
CA GLY A 105 -3.03 8.17 -19.64
C GLY A 105 -2.21 7.82 -18.39
N TYR A 106 -2.63 6.81 -17.61
CA TYR A 106 -1.86 6.27 -16.50
C TYR A 106 -1.04 5.06 -16.93
N VAL A 107 0.22 4.99 -16.49
CA VAL A 107 1.10 3.83 -16.76
C VAL A 107 0.92 2.81 -15.65
N ARG A 108 0.71 1.53 -16.01
CA ARG A 108 0.58 0.45 -15.02
C ARG A 108 1.94 0.16 -14.39
N THR A 109 1.99 0.31 -13.08
CA THR A 109 3.15 -0.07 -12.27
C THR A 109 3.06 -1.52 -11.85
N ASP A 110 4.22 -2.06 -11.48
CA ASP A 110 4.39 -3.43 -11.05
C ASP A 110 4.95 -3.43 -9.62
N VAL A 111 4.03 -3.56 -8.67
CA VAL A 111 4.29 -3.66 -7.23
C VAL A 111 4.85 -5.05 -6.96
N LYS A 112 6.18 -5.12 -6.76
CA LYS A 112 6.86 -6.38 -6.43
C LYS A 112 6.52 -6.81 -5.01
N PHE A 113 6.76 -5.90 -4.07
CA PHE A 113 6.43 -6.02 -2.66
C PHE A 113 6.25 -4.63 -2.07
N ALA A 114 5.11 -4.35 -1.46
CA ALA A 114 4.91 -3.10 -0.73
C ALA A 114 4.01 -3.34 0.47
N GLY A 115 4.17 -2.54 1.52
CA GLY A 115 3.29 -2.60 2.67
C GLY A 115 3.95 -2.16 3.96
N TYR A 116 3.47 -2.74 5.06
CA TYR A 116 3.80 -2.31 6.41
C TYR A 116 4.03 -3.52 7.31
N ALA A 117 5.07 -3.48 8.13
CA ALA A 117 5.23 -4.35 9.28
C ALA A 117 4.97 -3.52 10.55
N MET A 118 4.00 -3.95 11.35
CA MET A 118 3.58 -3.32 12.60
C MET A 118 3.98 -4.21 13.75
N SER A 119 4.97 -3.79 14.53
CA SER A 119 5.52 -4.55 15.66
C SER A 119 5.22 -3.85 16.98
N ILE A 120 4.71 -4.59 17.96
CA ILE A 120 4.54 -4.10 19.33
C ILE A 120 5.76 -4.54 20.13
N ASN A 121 6.43 -3.61 20.80
CA ASN A 121 7.52 -3.96 21.71
C ASN A 121 6.92 -4.65 22.97
N PRO A 122 7.35 -5.88 23.32
CA PRO A 122 6.76 -6.61 24.44
C PRO A 122 7.04 -5.96 25.80
N GLU A 123 8.12 -5.19 25.93
CA GLU A 123 8.54 -4.51 27.16
C GLU A 123 7.93 -3.11 27.26
N THR A 124 8.09 -2.28 26.22
CA THR A 124 7.66 -0.87 26.25
C THR A 124 6.21 -0.68 25.82
N LYS A 125 5.59 -1.69 25.18
CA LYS A 125 4.26 -1.63 24.54
C LYS A 125 4.14 -0.61 23.40
N GLU A 126 5.24 -0.02 22.96
CA GLU A 126 5.26 0.92 21.84
C GLU A 126 4.98 0.20 20.52
N LEU A 127 4.25 0.87 19.63
CA LEU A 127 3.95 0.39 18.29
C LEU A 127 4.97 0.97 17.30
N THR A 128 5.71 0.08 16.65
CA THR A 128 6.62 0.40 15.54
C THR A 128 5.96 0.06 14.21
N VAL A 129 6.02 0.98 13.25
CA VAL A 129 5.56 0.78 11.87
C VAL A 129 6.73 0.95 10.91
N THR A 130 7.07 -0.14 10.22
CA THR A 130 8.07 -0.16 9.14
C THR A 130 7.37 -0.27 7.81
N MET A 131 7.47 0.75 6.98
CA MET A 131 7.05 0.70 5.59
C MET A 131 8.15 0.06 4.75
N TYR A 132 7.79 -0.79 3.80
CA TYR A 132 8.70 -1.26 2.75
C TYR A 132 8.01 -1.09 1.39
N ASN A 133 8.77 -0.66 0.39
CA ASN A 133 8.23 -0.41 -0.94
C ASN A 133 9.24 -0.77 -2.04
N GLN A 134 8.84 -1.71 -2.90
CA GLN A 134 9.56 -2.09 -4.10
C GLN A 134 8.58 -2.12 -5.28
N VAL A 135 8.59 -1.03 -6.04
CA VAL A 135 7.72 -0.84 -7.20
C VAL A 135 8.57 -0.56 -8.42
N ASP A 136 8.30 -1.30 -9.49
CA ASP A 136 8.73 -0.91 -10.82
C ASP A 136 7.68 0.05 -11.39
N VAL A 137 8.04 1.33 -11.43
CA VAL A 137 7.18 2.43 -11.89
C VAL A 137 6.91 2.40 -13.39
N LYS A 138 7.65 1.57 -14.14
CA LYS A 138 7.59 1.40 -15.60
C LYS A 138 7.73 2.73 -16.37
N GLY A 139 7.67 2.62 -17.70
CA GLY A 139 7.76 3.76 -18.61
C GLY A 139 9.14 4.42 -18.65
N ASN A 140 9.22 5.54 -19.37
CA ASN A 140 10.47 6.29 -19.53
C ASN A 140 10.52 7.42 -18.50
N ILE A 141 10.99 7.12 -17.29
CA ILE A 141 11.14 8.08 -16.19
C ILE A 141 12.62 8.27 -15.88
N PRO A 142 13.12 9.51 -15.84
CA PRO A 142 14.46 9.78 -15.33
C PRO A 142 14.64 9.24 -13.90
N THR A 143 15.73 8.51 -13.66
CA THR A 143 16.03 7.89 -12.36
C THR A 143 15.97 8.86 -11.18
N TRP A 144 16.35 10.12 -11.39
CA TRP A 144 16.31 11.15 -10.34
C TRP A 144 14.89 11.52 -9.89
N ILE A 145 13.88 11.37 -10.76
CA ILE A 145 12.46 11.56 -10.40
C ILE A 145 11.98 10.34 -9.61
N VAL A 146 12.37 9.13 -10.04
CA VAL A 146 12.02 7.88 -9.33
C VAL A 146 12.52 7.93 -7.89
N ASN A 147 13.76 8.38 -7.67
CA ASN A 147 14.35 8.49 -6.34
C ASN A 147 13.67 9.53 -5.43
N LYS A 148 12.96 10.52 -5.98
CA LYS A 148 12.20 11.51 -5.19
C LYS A 148 10.79 11.04 -4.84
N ALA A 149 10.23 10.13 -5.65
CA ALA A 149 8.91 9.54 -5.44
C ALA A 149 8.94 8.35 -4.47
N GLN A 150 10.14 7.87 -4.19
CA GLN A 150 10.49 6.74 -3.36
C GLN A 150 10.92 7.21 -1.96
#